data_AF-A0A5E6NI34-F1
#
_entry.id   AF-A0A5E6NI34-F1
#
_cell.length_a   1.000
_cell.length_b   1.000
_cell.length_c   1.000
_cell.angle_alpha   90.00
_cell.angle_beta   90.00
_cell.angle_gamma   90.00
#
_symmetry.space_group_name_H-M   'P 1'
#
loop_
_entity.id
_entity.type
_entity.pdbx_description
1 polymer ?
#
loop_
_entity_poly.entity_id
_entity_poly.type
_entity_poly.pdbx_seq_one_letter_code
_entity_poly.pdbx_strand_id
1 'polypeptide(L)'
;LGLEYQRSNFSLTANKYHPLSNKVVIGDYTEEALSGHDIKVTGQIPYIPWAKIKGTHYYWDQSAGGSINGSILGVEVQLSPSSSIEFGQEDSNTMEHSGYAKLNLSFPFNTNEKMTSFAFDKKRLEIQQEWI
;
A
#
# COMPACT_ATOMS: atom_id res chain seq x y z
N LEU A 1 -12.64 12.80 -5.78
CA LEU A 1 -13.56 12.36 -4.69
C LEU A 1 -13.01 11.08 -4.10
N GLY A 2 -13.23 10.82 -2.82
CA GLY A 2 -12.79 9.58 -2.16
C GLY A 2 -13.88 9.01 -1.25
N LEU A 3 -13.90 7.69 -1.12
CA LEU A 3 -14.71 6.93 -0.18
C LEU A 3 -13.77 6.11 0.67
N GLU A 4 -13.97 6.15 1.99
CA GLU A 4 -13.20 5.35 2.93
C GLU A 4 -14.14 4.57 3.84
N TYR A 5 -13.80 3.30 4.06
CA TYR A 5 -14.48 2.39 4.94
C TYR A 5 -13.48 1.69 5.85
N GLN A 6 -13.50 2.01 7.13
CA GLN A 6 -12.53 1.49 8.10
C GLN A 6 -13.23 0.68 9.20
N ARG A 7 -12.68 -0.51 9.48
CA ARG A 7 -13.02 -1.40 10.58
C ARG A 7 -11.74 -1.85 11.30
N SER A 8 -11.91 -2.47 12.46
CA SER A 8 -10.79 -2.91 13.30
C SER A 8 -9.78 -3.82 12.59
N ASN A 9 -10.24 -4.71 11.69
CA ASN A 9 -9.39 -5.68 10.99
C ASN A 9 -9.39 -5.49 9.47
N PHE A 10 -10.07 -4.47 8.97
CA PHE A 10 -10.29 -4.30 7.54
C PHE A 10 -10.46 -2.83 7.20
N SER A 11 -9.77 -2.35 6.18
CA SER A 11 -10.00 -1.05 5.59
C SER A 11 -10.14 -1.16 4.08
N LEU A 12 -11.02 -0.35 3.53
CA LEU A 12 -11.23 -0.19 2.10
C LEU A 12 -11.26 1.29 1.80
N THR A 13 -10.50 1.71 0.80
CA THR A 13 -10.42 3.09 0.34
C THR A 13 -10.58 3.08 -1.16
N ALA A 14 -11.49 3.89 -1.69
CA ALA A 14 -11.68 4.07 -3.11
C ALA A 14 -11.52 5.55 -3.44
N ASN A 15 -10.51 5.89 -4.23
CA ASN A 15 -10.25 7.26 -4.65
C ASN A 15 -10.49 7.39 -6.14
N LYS A 16 -11.15 8.48 -6.53
CA LYS A 16 -11.37 8.85 -7.92
C LYS A 16 -10.72 10.20 -8.18
N TYR A 17 -9.75 10.19 -9.08
CA TYR A 17 -9.03 11.38 -9.52
C TYR A 17 -9.71 11.90 -10.78
N HIS A 18 -10.10 13.15 -10.71
CA HIS A 18 -10.66 13.89 -11.83
C HIS A 18 -9.63 14.93 -12.26
N PRO A 19 -9.21 14.93 -13.55
CA PRO A 19 -8.36 15.99 -14.04
C PRO A 19 -9.14 17.31 -14.02
N LEU A 20 -8.60 18.29 -13.29
CA LEU A 20 -9.18 19.62 -13.15
C LEU A 20 -8.67 20.60 -14.23
N SER A 21 -7.61 20.23 -14.96
CA SER A 21 -6.99 21.07 -15.99
C SER A 21 -7.24 20.50 -17.39
N ASN A 22 -7.53 21.40 -18.33
CA ASN A 22 -7.53 21.11 -19.76
C ASN A 22 -6.10 20.82 -20.25
N LYS A 23 -6.00 20.05 -21.34
CA LYS A 23 -4.77 19.71 -22.07
C LYS A 23 -3.83 20.91 -22.19
N VAL A 24 -2.60 20.78 -21.70
CA VAL A 24 -1.54 21.76 -21.94
C VAL A 24 -0.57 21.15 -22.93
N VAL A 25 -0.43 21.81 -24.08
CA VAL A 25 0.55 21.42 -25.10
C VAL A 25 1.86 22.13 -24.73
N ILE A 26 2.89 21.36 -24.37
CA ILE A 26 4.26 21.87 -24.15
C ILE A 26 5.13 21.32 -25.27
N GLY A 27 5.32 22.11 -26.34
CA GLY A 27 6.09 21.69 -27.52
C GLY A 27 5.36 20.66 -28.38
N ASP A 28 6.06 19.59 -28.80
CA ASP A 28 5.50 18.49 -29.60
C ASP A 28 4.76 17.41 -28.76
N TYR A 29 4.76 17.56 -27.43
CA TYR A 29 4.15 16.60 -26.50
C TYR A 29 2.91 17.22 -25.84
N THR A 30 1.79 16.52 -25.98
CA THR A 30 0.56 16.86 -25.26
C THR A 30 0.55 16.10 -23.95
N GLU A 31 0.78 16.77 -22.83
CA GLU A 31 0.62 16.19 -21.51
C GLU A 31 -0.83 16.40 -21.05
N GLU A 32 -1.54 15.30 -20.82
CA GLU A 32 -2.90 15.30 -20.31
C GLU A 32 -2.92 14.68 -18.92
N ALA A 33 -3.56 15.35 -17.97
CA ALA A 33 -3.79 14.79 -16.65
C ALA A 33 -4.70 13.57 -16.80
N LEU A 34 -4.17 12.38 -16.51
CA LEU A 34 -4.89 11.13 -16.65
C LEU A 34 -6.01 11.04 -15.60
N SER A 35 -7.22 10.78 -16.06
CA SER A 35 -8.32 10.42 -15.17
C SER A 35 -8.16 8.98 -14.74
N GLY A 36 -8.37 8.69 -13.46
CA GLY A 36 -8.27 7.33 -12.96
C GLY A 36 -8.86 7.15 -11.58
N HIS A 37 -8.89 5.89 -11.16
CA HIS A 37 -9.36 5.52 -9.84
C HIS A 37 -8.45 4.45 -9.25
N ASP A 38 -8.28 4.52 -7.93
CA ASP A 38 -7.62 3.51 -7.13
C ASP A 38 -8.59 2.95 -6.10
N ILE A 39 -8.51 1.64 -5.89
CA ILE A 39 -9.20 0.92 -4.84
C ILE A 39 -8.15 0.19 -4.03
N LYS A 40 -8.04 0.53 -2.75
CA LYS A 40 -7.12 -0.07 -1.80
C LYS A 40 -7.92 -0.83 -0.77
N VAL A 41 -7.54 -2.07 -0.55
CA VAL A 41 -8.12 -2.95 0.46
C VAL A 41 -6.99 -3.42 1.35
N THR A 42 -7.19 -3.38 2.66
CA THR A 42 -6.22 -3.89 3.63
C THR A 42 -6.95 -4.70 4.68
N GLY A 43 -6.48 -5.92 4.92
CA GLY A 43 -7.01 -6.82 5.93
C GLY A 43 -5.93 -7.22 6.92
N GLN A 44 -6.24 -7.21 8.21
CA GLN A 44 -5.39 -7.82 9.22
C GLN A 44 -5.67 -9.33 9.25
N ILE A 45 -4.61 -10.14 9.26
CA ILE A 45 -4.76 -11.59 9.26
C ILE A 45 -5.26 -12.04 10.64
N PRO A 46 -6.35 -12.82 10.74
CA PRO A 46 -6.80 -13.40 12.00
C PRO A 46 -5.65 -14.16 12.68
N TYR A 47 -5.47 -13.98 13.99
CA TYR A 47 -4.37 -14.56 14.79
C TYR A 47 -2.96 -14.03 14.49
N ILE A 48 -2.75 -13.25 13.42
CA ILE A 48 -1.46 -12.66 13.07
C ILE A 48 -1.60 -11.12 13.08
N PRO A 49 -1.71 -10.48 14.27
CA PRO A 49 -1.92 -9.03 14.35
C PRO A 49 -0.73 -8.21 13.85
N TRP A 50 0.42 -8.86 13.71
CA TRP A 50 1.64 -8.29 13.17
C TRP A 50 1.74 -8.37 11.65
N ALA A 51 0.81 -9.04 10.98
CA ALA A 51 0.78 -9.12 9.53
C ALA A 51 -0.54 -8.59 8.96
N LYS A 52 -0.43 -7.82 7.88
CA LYS A 52 -1.57 -7.28 7.14
C LYS A 52 -1.41 -7.63 5.68
N ILE A 53 -2.49 -8.09 5.07
CA ILE A 53 -2.55 -8.24 3.62
C ILE A 53 -3.13 -6.96 3.01
N LYS A 54 -2.54 -6.51 1.91
CA LYS A 54 -2.93 -5.32 1.17
C LYS A 54 -3.18 -5.73 -0.28
N GLY A 55 -4.30 -5.28 -0.83
CA GLY A 55 -4.62 -5.40 -2.24
C GLY A 55 -4.96 -4.02 -2.79
N THR A 56 -4.23 -3.55 -3.79
CA THR A 56 -4.54 -2.30 -4.47
C THR A 56 -4.83 -2.60 -5.91
N HIS A 57 -6.01 -2.20 -6.40
CA HIS A 57 -6.34 -2.22 -7.80
C HIS A 57 -6.39 -0.79 -8.30
N TYR A 58 -5.70 -0.51 -9.40
CA TYR A 58 -5.69 0.82 -9.99
C TYR A 58 -6.04 0.75 -11.47
N TYR A 59 -6.76 1.76 -11.92
CA TYR A 59 -7.16 1.91 -13.30
C TYR A 59 -6.99 3.37 -13.72
N TRP A 60 -6.24 3.58 -14.80
CA TRP A 60 -5.99 4.87 -15.40
C TRP A 60 -6.39 4.85 -16.86
N ASP A 61 -7.20 5.82 -17.26
CA ASP A 61 -7.66 5.98 -18.63
C ASP A 61 -6.69 6.88 -19.39
N GLN A 62 -5.90 6.27 -20.29
CA GLN A 62 -5.00 6.98 -21.18
C GLN A 62 -5.73 7.31 -22.49
N SER A 63 -6.00 8.59 -22.73
CA SER A 63 -6.59 9.06 -24.01
C SER A 63 -5.70 8.78 -25.23
N ALA A 64 -4.40 8.54 -25.02
CA ALA A 64 -3.46 8.11 -26.06
C ALA A 64 -2.57 7.00 -25.48
N GLY A 65 -2.74 5.74 -25.94
CA GLY A 65 -1.76 4.67 -25.67
C GLY A 65 -2.25 3.41 -24.95
N GLY A 66 -3.55 3.27 -24.68
CA GLY A 66 -4.12 2.06 -24.06
C GLY A 66 -4.29 2.21 -22.55
N SER A 67 -5.39 1.68 -22.02
CA SER A 67 -5.75 1.81 -20.60
C SER A 67 -4.74 1.08 -19.71
N ILE A 68 -4.21 1.78 -18.70
CA ILE A 68 -3.28 1.20 -17.73
C ILE A 68 -4.11 0.66 -16.57
N ASN A 69 -4.17 -0.66 -16.45
CA ASN A 69 -4.72 -1.33 -15.29
C ASN A 69 -3.66 -2.19 -14.61
N GLY A 70 -3.79 -2.32 -13.30
CA GLY A 70 -2.84 -3.06 -12.50
C GLY A 70 -3.41 -3.44 -11.14
N SER A 71 -2.93 -4.56 -10.63
CA SER A 71 -3.24 -5.05 -9.30
C SER A 71 -1.95 -5.29 -8.53
N ILE A 72 -1.88 -4.72 -7.35
CA ILE A 72 -0.79 -4.90 -6.42
C ILE A 72 -1.31 -5.74 -5.27
N LEU A 73 -0.67 -6.87 -5.02
CA LEU A 73 -0.91 -7.70 -3.85
C LEU A 73 0.34 -7.66 -2.96
N GLY A 74 0.16 -7.24 -1.72
CA GLY A 74 1.24 -7.10 -0.75
C GLY A 74 0.90 -7.66 0.61
N VAL A 75 1.92 -8.02 1.37
CA VAL A 75 1.86 -8.40 2.77
C VAL A 75 2.81 -7.49 3.53
N GLU A 76 2.27 -6.76 4.49
CA GLU A 76 3.03 -5.97 5.45
C GLU A 76 3.21 -6.77 6.74
N VAL A 77 4.46 -6.87 7.20
CA VAL A 77 4.86 -7.47 8.46
C VAL A 77 5.42 -6.38 9.37
N GLN A 78 4.76 -6.15 10.48
CA GLN A 78 5.19 -5.25 11.54
C GLN A 78 6.15 -5.98 12.46
N LEU A 79 7.43 -5.61 12.40
CA LEU A 79 8.46 -6.13 13.29
C LEU A 79 8.41 -5.45 14.66
N SER A 80 8.21 -4.14 14.67
CA SER A 80 8.04 -3.32 15.88
C SER A 80 7.03 -2.19 15.64
N PRO A 81 6.58 -1.46 16.67
CA PRO A 81 5.73 -0.28 16.49
C PRO A 81 6.35 0.79 15.57
N SER A 82 7.68 0.81 15.47
CA SER A 82 8.47 1.78 14.70
C SER A 82 9.06 1.22 13.41
N SER A 83 8.96 -0.09 13.16
CA SER A 83 9.52 -0.72 11.97
C SER A 83 8.58 -1.76 11.37
N SER A 84 8.35 -1.64 10.08
CA SER A 84 7.59 -2.63 9.31
C SER A 84 8.25 -2.88 7.97
N ILE A 85 8.05 -4.08 7.46
CA ILE A 85 8.52 -4.48 6.15
C ILE A 85 7.28 -4.88 5.34
N GLU A 86 7.15 -4.35 4.14
CA GLU A 86 6.12 -4.74 3.20
C GLU A 86 6.77 -5.44 2.01
N PHE A 87 6.22 -6.59 1.64
CA PHE A 87 6.58 -7.31 0.44
C PHE A 87 5.35 -7.37 -0.45
N GLY A 88 5.48 -7.07 -1.73
CA GLY A 88 4.36 -7.19 -2.66
C GLY A 88 4.80 -7.56 -4.04
N GLN A 89 3.83 -8.02 -4.81
CA GLN A 89 3.96 -8.27 -6.23
C GLN A 89 2.95 -7.37 -6.93
N GLU A 90 3.43 -6.69 -7.95
CA GLU A 90 2.64 -5.89 -8.85
C GLU A 90 2.47 -6.65 -10.16
N ASP A 91 1.22 -6.93 -10.51
CA ASP A 91 0.84 -7.47 -11.81
C ASP A 91 0.06 -6.38 -12.54
N SER A 92 0.63 -5.91 -13.65
CA SER A 92 0.03 -4.87 -14.47
C SER A 92 0.11 -5.26 -15.94
N ASN A 93 -0.94 -4.93 -16.70
CA ASN A 93 -1.00 -5.29 -18.12
C ASN A 93 0.06 -4.55 -18.99
N THR A 94 0.74 -3.56 -18.41
CA THR A 94 1.74 -2.72 -19.09
C THR A 94 3.16 -2.94 -18.57
N MET A 95 3.34 -3.69 -17.47
CA MET A 95 4.63 -3.85 -16.79
C MET A 95 4.76 -5.28 -16.28
N GLU A 96 5.84 -5.97 -16.66
CA GLU A 96 6.11 -7.35 -16.22
C GLU A 96 6.03 -7.48 -14.69
N HIS A 97 5.56 -8.66 -14.25
CA HIS A 97 5.39 -9.08 -12.86
C HIS A 97 6.60 -8.64 -12.01
N SER A 98 6.42 -7.61 -11.19
CA SER A 98 7.51 -6.99 -10.44
C SER A 98 7.30 -7.16 -8.95
N GLY A 99 8.23 -7.86 -8.30
CA GLY A 99 8.27 -7.96 -6.85
C GLY A 99 8.92 -6.72 -6.24
N TYR A 100 8.29 -6.13 -5.23
CA TYR A 100 8.86 -5.03 -4.47
C TYR A 100 8.99 -5.40 -2.98
N ALA A 101 9.99 -4.83 -2.33
CA ALA A 101 10.16 -4.86 -0.89
C ALA A 101 10.34 -3.42 -0.39
N LYS A 102 9.58 -3.04 0.64
CA LYS A 102 9.62 -1.72 1.27
C LYS A 102 9.92 -1.88 2.75
N LEU A 103 10.94 -1.18 3.22
CA LEU A 103 11.24 -1.04 4.63
C LEU A 103 10.70 0.31 5.11
N ASN A 104 9.75 0.29 6.04
CA ASN A 104 9.18 1.48 6.64
C ASN A 104 9.73 1.64 8.07
N LEU A 105 10.36 2.79 8.32
CA LEU A 105 10.85 3.18 9.64
C LEU A 105 10.08 4.42 10.09
N SER A 106 9.25 4.28 11.11
CA SER A 106 8.50 5.37 11.73
C SER A 106 9.22 5.82 12.99
N PHE A 107 9.62 7.09 13.02
CA PHE A 107 10.24 7.71 14.19
C PHE A 107 9.19 8.53 14.93
N PRO A 108 8.69 8.09 16.10
CA PRO A 108 7.79 8.91 16.88
C PRO A 108 8.56 10.11 17.43
N PHE A 109 8.25 11.32 16.95
CA PHE A 109 8.79 12.58 17.48
C PHE A 109 8.17 13.00 18.82
N ASN A 110 7.71 12.04 19.63
CA ASN A 110 7.20 12.28 20.96
C ASN A 110 8.28 11.92 21.99
N THR A 111 8.81 12.96 22.66
CA THR A 111 10.01 12.96 23.53
C THR A 111 9.91 12.11 24.81
N ASN A 112 8.91 11.22 24.95
CA ASN A 112 8.76 10.33 26.11
C ASN A 112 8.72 8.83 25.76
N GLU A 113 8.69 8.48 24.47
CA GLU A 113 8.76 7.09 24.03
C GLU A 113 10.24 6.75 23.80
N LYS A 114 10.88 6.09 24.78
CA LYS A 114 12.30 5.75 24.69
C LYS A 114 12.59 5.00 23.38
N MET A 115 13.58 5.49 22.66
CA MET A 115 14.18 4.95 21.43
C MET A 115 14.92 3.60 21.67
N THR A 116 14.39 2.75 22.55
CA THR A 116 14.93 1.45 22.96
C THR A 116 13.96 0.30 22.64
N SER A 117 12.79 0.59 22.08
CA SER A 117 11.82 -0.41 21.61
C SER A 117 12.15 -1.00 20.22
N PHE A 118 13.44 -1.00 19.84
CA PHE A 118 13.94 -1.93 18.80
C PHE A 118 14.11 -3.36 19.34
N ALA A 119 13.75 -3.60 20.61
CA ALA A 119 13.61 -4.94 21.13
C ALA A 119 12.53 -5.65 20.31
N PHE A 120 12.94 -6.64 19.52
CA PHE A 120 12.04 -7.67 19.00
C PHE A 120 11.14 -8.11 20.15
N ASP A 121 9.83 -7.86 20.02
CA ASP A 121 8.88 -8.26 21.04
C ASP A 121 8.86 -9.79 21.09
N LYS A 122 9.60 -10.33 22.07
CA LYS A 122 9.78 -11.77 22.31
C LYS A 122 8.44 -12.50 22.43
N LYS A 123 7.38 -11.78 22.81
CA LYS A 123 6.02 -12.29 22.95
C LYS A 123 5.40 -12.76 21.62
N ARG A 124 5.85 -12.24 20.47
CA ARG A 124 5.36 -12.67 19.14
C ARG A 124 6.01 -13.97 18.66
N LEU A 125 7.21 -14.31 19.16
CA LEU A 125 7.91 -15.55 18.82
C LEU A 125 7.38 -16.76 19.60
N GLU A 126 6.82 -16.56 20.80
CA GLU A 126 6.28 -17.63 21.63
C GLU A 126 5.02 -18.27 21.02
N ILE A 127 4.16 -17.48 20.35
CA ILE A 127 2.97 -17.99 19.64
C ILE A 127 3.36 -18.94 18.49
N GLN A 128 4.54 -18.75 17.88
CA GLN A 128 5.01 -19.62 16.79
C GLN A 128 5.56 -20.97 17.30
N GLN A 129 5.89 -21.06 18.59
CA GLN A 129 6.55 -22.24 19.16
C GLN A 129 5.57 -23.26 19.74
N GLU A 130 4.29 -22.90 19.94
CA GLU A 130 3.24 -23.83 20.37
C GLU A 130 2.62 -24.66 19.22
N TRP A 131 3.05 -24.45 17.97
CA TRP A 131 2.53 -25.16 16.79
C TRP A 131 3.56 -26.04 16.07
N ILE A 132 4.67 -26.40 16.74
CA ILE A 132 5.68 -27.35 16.22
C ILE A 132 5.71 -28.61 17.08
#